data_AF-A0A1A8RS30-F1
#
_entry.id   AF-A0A1A8RS30-F1
#
_cell.length_a   1.000
_cell.length_b   1.000
_cell.length_c   1.000
_cell.angle_alpha   90.00
_cell.angle_beta   90.00
_cell.angle_gamma   90.00
#
_symmetry.space_group_name_H-M   'P 1'
#
loop_
_entity.id
_entity.type
_entity.pdbx_description
1 polymer ?
#
loop_
_entity_poly.entity_id
_entity_poly.type
_entity_poly.pdbx_seq_one_letter_code
_entity_poly.pdbx_strand_id
1 'polypeptide(L)'
;AIFFYIFSSLSCIRLAYNLTLNTVYEFTFSKNLSPLELLNAIWKMQLQSIFGELCIALRIFCTLPVTVAGGERAFSKLKLVKNYLRPTMSQDRLNSLAIPSIESQLAKQVHFSDIVSDFANKKAHQWAFTAM
;
A
#
# COMPACT_ATOMS: atom_id res chain seq x y z
N ALA A 1 1.37 53.76 -2.15
CA ALA A 1 2.45 53.42 -3.11
C ALA A 1 3.27 52.21 -2.66
N ILE A 2 3.89 52.24 -1.47
CA ILE A 2 4.79 51.17 -0.97
C ILE A 2 4.08 49.81 -0.78
N PHE A 3 2.83 49.81 -0.31
CA PHE A 3 2.05 48.58 -0.08
C PHE A 3 1.69 47.81 -1.37
N PHE A 4 1.49 48.52 -2.49
CA PHE A 4 1.18 47.91 -3.79
C PHE A 4 2.42 47.27 -4.43
N TYR A 5 3.60 47.87 -4.19
CA TYR A 5 4.89 47.34 -4.66
C TYR A 5 5.28 46.06 -3.92
N ILE A 6 5.00 45.97 -2.62
CA ILE A 6 5.23 44.76 -1.82
C ILE A 6 4.29 43.63 -2.26
N PHE A 7 3.02 43.91 -2.55
CA PHE A 7 2.06 42.90 -3.01
C PHE A 7 2.35 42.38 -4.43
N SER A 8 2.79 43.27 -5.33
CA SER A 8 3.27 42.89 -6.67
C SER A 8 4.57 42.09 -6.60
N SER A 9 5.52 42.50 -5.76
CA SER A 9 6.79 41.79 -5.49
C SER A 9 6.56 40.38 -4.90
N LEU A 10 5.68 40.22 -3.91
CA LEU A 10 5.35 38.91 -3.34
C LEU A 10 4.72 37.96 -4.36
N SER A 11 3.89 38.50 -5.27
CA SER A 11 3.27 37.74 -6.35
C SER A 11 4.33 37.24 -7.35
N CYS A 12 5.29 38.10 -7.72
CA CYS A 12 6.40 37.74 -8.59
C CYS A 12 7.37 36.73 -7.93
N ILE A 13 7.64 36.86 -6.63
CA ILE A 13 8.45 35.90 -5.87
C ILE A 13 7.74 34.54 -5.79
N ARG A 14 6.43 34.52 -5.52
CA ARG A 14 5.63 33.29 -5.50
C ARG A 14 5.59 32.62 -6.86
N LEU A 15 5.47 33.40 -7.94
CA LEU A 15 5.47 32.89 -9.31
C LEU A 15 6.86 32.37 -9.72
N ALA A 16 7.93 33.09 -9.38
CA ALA A 16 9.30 32.68 -9.63
C ALA A 16 9.64 31.38 -8.89
N TYR A 17 9.21 31.23 -7.63
CA TYR A 17 9.42 30.02 -6.83
C TYR A 17 8.63 28.82 -7.37
N ASN A 18 7.40 29.05 -7.86
CA ASN A 18 6.63 27.99 -8.52
C ASN A 18 7.20 27.60 -9.88
N LEU A 19 7.70 28.58 -10.65
CA LEU A 19 8.32 28.32 -11.95
C LEU A 19 9.63 27.54 -11.79
N THR A 20 10.46 27.90 -10.80
CA THR A 20 11.70 27.16 -10.50
C THR A 20 11.42 25.77 -9.95
N LEU A 21 10.38 25.58 -9.13
CA LEU A 21 9.98 24.23 -8.70
C LEU A 21 9.50 23.39 -9.88
N ASN A 22 8.76 23.98 -10.82
CA ASN A 22 8.24 23.26 -11.98
C ASN A 22 9.34 22.91 -12.99
N THR A 23 10.34 23.80 -13.17
CA THR A 23 11.50 23.50 -14.00
C THR A 23 12.42 22.47 -13.35
N VAL A 24 12.63 22.53 -12.03
CA VAL A 24 13.37 21.50 -11.29
C VAL A 24 12.65 20.15 -11.37
N TYR A 25 11.32 20.13 -11.31
CA TYR A 25 10.54 18.90 -11.44
C TYR A 25 10.70 18.26 -12.82
N GLU A 26 10.54 19.04 -13.88
CA GLU A 26 10.68 18.60 -15.28
C GLU A 26 12.13 18.19 -15.61
N PHE A 27 13.13 18.82 -14.98
CA PHE A 27 14.55 18.52 -15.20
C PHE A 27 15.01 17.28 -14.41
N THR A 28 14.39 17.01 -13.26
CA THR A 28 14.77 15.89 -12.38
C THR A 28 14.03 14.60 -12.76
N PHE A 29 12.81 14.70 -13.30
CA PHE A 29 12.00 13.53 -13.65
C PHE A 29 11.71 13.49 -15.14
N SER A 30 12.27 12.49 -15.83
CA SER A 30 11.93 12.22 -17.23
C SER A 30 10.43 11.98 -17.37
N LYS A 31 9.79 12.62 -18.36
CA LYS A 31 8.40 12.35 -18.70
C LYS A 31 8.25 10.85 -18.99
N ASN A 32 7.28 10.22 -18.32
CA ASN A 32 6.92 8.79 -18.38
C ASN A 32 7.53 7.84 -17.32
N LEU A 33 7.75 8.28 -16.08
CA LEU A 33 8.07 7.38 -14.97
C LEU A 33 6.79 6.88 -14.27
N SER A 34 6.75 5.60 -13.89
CA SER A 34 5.64 5.12 -13.06
C SER A 34 5.70 5.79 -11.67
N PRO A 35 4.56 6.02 -11.01
CA PRO A 35 4.50 6.70 -9.70
C PRO A 35 5.40 6.06 -8.63
N LEU A 36 5.61 4.74 -8.75
CA LEU A 36 6.42 3.95 -7.82
C LEU A 36 7.92 4.10 -8.11
N GLU A 37 8.31 4.17 -9.38
CA GLU A 37 9.68 4.50 -9.79
C GLU A 37 10.05 5.94 -9.42
N LEU A 38 9.10 6.86 -9.57
CA LEU A 38 9.24 8.27 -9.16
C LEU A 38 9.52 8.38 -7.66
N LEU A 39 8.74 7.69 -6.82
CA LEU A 39 8.95 7.66 -5.37
C LEU A 39 10.32 7.07 -5.00
N ASN A 40 10.73 5.99 -5.67
CA ASN A 40 12.04 5.37 -5.46
C ASN A 40 13.21 6.28 -5.87
N ALA A 41 13.05 7.04 -6.96
CA ALA A 41 14.06 8.00 -7.42
C ALA A 41 14.23 9.15 -6.40
N ILE A 42 13.13 9.69 -5.88
CA ILE A 42 13.16 10.72 -4.83
C ILE A 42 13.90 10.23 -3.58
N TRP A 43 13.66 8.96 -3.21
CA TRP A 43 14.34 8.34 -2.06
C TRP A 43 15.85 8.18 -2.30
N LYS A 44 16.25 7.72 -3.49
CA LYS A 44 17.66 7.54 -3.86
C LYS A 44 18.43 8.86 -3.87
N MET A 45 17.79 9.94 -4.31
CA MET A 45 18.43 11.26 -4.39
C MET A 45 18.38 12.05 -3.06
N GLN A 46 17.79 11.48 -1.99
CA GLN A 46 17.61 12.13 -0.68
C GLN A 46 16.80 13.46 -0.71
N LEU A 47 15.90 13.63 -1.69
CA LEU A 47 15.10 14.86 -1.83
C LEU A 47 13.86 14.93 -0.92
N GLN A 48 13.79 14.08 0.12
CA GLN A 48 12.62 13.96 0.99
C GLN A 48 12.32 15.23 1.79
N SER A 49 13.37 15.98 2.15
CA SER A 49 13.24 17.23 2.89
C SER A 49 12.72 18.39 2.04
N ILE A 50 12.92 18.34 0.73
CA ILE A 50 12.52 19.38 -0.23
C ILE A 50 11.10 19.11 -0.73
N PHE A 51 10.77 17.84 -0.96
CA PHE A 51 9.51 17.39 -1.57
C PHE A 51 8.69 16.47 -0.63
N GLY A 52 8.66 16.77 0.66
CA GLY A 52 7.94 15.97 1.66
C GLY A 52 6.45 15.79 1.34
N GLU A 53 5.75 16.87 1.01
CA GLU A 53 4.33 16.86 0.63
C GLU A 53 4.06 16.00 -0.62
N LEU A 54 4.95 16.09 -1.61
CA LEU A 54 4.87 15.28 -2.83
C LEU A 54 5.07 13.79 -2.53
N CYS A 55 6.03 13.45 -1.66
CA CYS A 55 6.25 12.06 -1.25
C CYS A 55 5.00 11.48 -0.58
N ILE A 56 4.32 12.25 0.27
CA ILE A 56 3.08 11.82 0.92
C ILE A 56 1.98 11.60 -0.13
N ALA A 57 1.78 12.56 -1.04
CA ALA A 57 0.80 12.46 -2.12
C ALA A 57 1.06 11.24 -3.02
N LEU A 58 2.32 10.99 -3.40
CA LEU A 58 2.71 9.83 -4.21
C LEU A 58 2.53 8.51 -3.46
N ARG A 59 2.78 8.48 -2.14
CA ARG A 59 2.53 7.29 -1.32
C ARG A 59 1.05 6.96 -1.29
N ILE A 60 0.20 7.97 -1.04
CA ILE A 60 -1.26 7.82 -1.08
C ILE A 60 -1.69 7.33 -2.46
N PHE A 61 -1.18 7.97 -3.53
CA PHE A 61 -1.46 7.58 -4.91
C PHE A 61 -1.09 6.13 -5.21
N CYS A 62 0.09 5.66 -4.78
CA CYS A 62 0.53 4.28 -5.00
C CYS A 62 -0.27 3.26 -4.18
N THR A 63 -0.78 3.64 -3.00
CA THR A 63 -1.59 2.76 -2.15
C THR A 63 -3.05 2.67 -2.56
N LEU A 64 -3.56 3.70 -3.24
CA LEU A 64 -4.90 3.66 -3.82
C LEU A 64 -4.86 2.75 -5.06
N PRO A 65 -5.88 1.91 -5.29
CA PRO A 65 -6.00 1.17 -6.54
C PRO A 65 -6.25 2.16 -7.68
N VAL A 66 -5.17 2.68 -8.27
CA VAL A 66 -5.21 3.66 -9.38
C VAL A 66 -5.93 3.10 -10.60
N THR A 67 -5.90 1.78 -10.78
CA THR A 67 -6.64 1.12 -11.86
C THR A 67 -8.05 0.78 -11.41
N VAL A 68 -9.05 1.35 -12.09
CA VAL A 68 -10.48 1.02 -11.92
C VAL A 68 -10.70 -0.50 -11.94
N ALA A 69 -10.08 -1.20 -12.90
CA ALA A 69 -10.15 -2.66 -13.01
C ALA A 69 -9.51 -3.42 -11.83
N GLY A 70 -8.52 -2.86 -11.14
CA GLY A 70 -7.90 -3.44 -9.94
C GLY A 70 -8.81 -3.30 -8.73
N GLY A 71 -9.37 -2.11 -8.53
CA GLY A 71 -10.37 -1.83 -7.49
C GLY A 71 -11.63 -2.68 -7.68
N GLU A 72 -12.20 -2.71 -8.88
CA GLU A 72 -13.37 -3.52 -9.22
C GLU A 72 -13.16 -5.02 -8.97
N ARG A 73 -11.99 -5.55 -9.35
CA ARG A 73 -11.63 -6.95 -9.05
C ARG A 73 -11.56 -7.21 -7.55
N ALA A 74 -10.95 -6.32 -6.77
CA ALA A 74 -10.87 -6.44 -5.32
C ALA A 74 -12.26 -6.36 -4.66
N PHE A 75 -13.09 -5.39 -5.06
CA PHE A 75 -14.45 -5.24 -4.56
C PHE A 75 -15.36 -6.41 -4.94
N SER A 76 -15.20 -6.97 -6.14
CA SER A 76 -15.92 -8.17 -6.57
C SER A 76 -15.59 -9.37 -5.70
N LYS A 77 -14.30 -9.58 -5.36
CA LYS A 77 -13.89 -10.63 -4.41
C LYS A 77 -14.42 -10.37 -3.00
N LEU A 78 -14.38 -9.13 -2.51
CA LEU A 78 -14.94 -8.76 -1.21
C LEU A 78 -16.46 -8.99 -1.14
N LYS A 79 -17.18 -8.74 -2.23
CA LYS A 79 -18.62 -9.02 -2.34
C LYS A 79 -18.91 -10.51 -2.16
N LEU A 80 -18.11 -11.40 -2.78
CA LEU A 80 -18.23 -12.84 -2.58
C LEU A 80 -17.99 -13.24 -1.11
N VAL A 81 -16.94 -12.70 -0.48
CA VAL A 81 -16.63 -13.01 0.93
C VAL A 81 -17.74 -12.51 1.86
N LYS A 82 -18.23 -11.27 1.68
CA LYS A 82 -19.21 -10.65 2.55
C LYS A 82 -20.64 -11.19 2.37
N ASN A 83 -21.06 -11.50 1.15
CA ASN A 83 -22.46 -11.82 0.88
C ASN A 83 -22.69 -13.31 0.63
N TYR A 84 -21.75 -14.01 -0.02
CA TYR A 84 -21.92 -15.41 -0.37
C TYR A 84 -21.36 -16.35 0.69
N LEU A 85 -20.14 -16.08 1.17
CA LEU A 85 -19.48 -16.97 2.14
C LEU A 85 -19.92 -16.72 3.59
N ARG A 86 -20.30 -15.49 3.95
CA ARG A 86 -20.72 -15.13 5.32
C ARG A 86 -21.94 -15.88 5.88
N PRO A 87 -23.03 -16.12 5.12
CA PRO A 87 -24.15 -16.92 5.64
C PRO A 87 -23.84 -18.42 5.71
N THR A 88 -22.85 -18.90 4.95
CA THR A 88 -22.50 -20.33 4.85
C THR A 88 -21.36 -20.75 5.78
N MET A 89 -20.57 -19.81 6.31
CA MET A 89 -19.41 -20.08 7.17
C MET A 89 -19.38 -19.20 8.42
N SER A 90 -18.94 -19.76 9.54
CA SER A 90 -18.73 -18.99 10.77
C SER A 90 -17.59 -17.97 10.60
N GLN A 91 -17.67 -16.87 11.37
CA GLN A 91 -16.71 -15.77 11.31
C GLN A 91 -15.27 -16.27 11.61
N ASP A 92 -15.12 -17.19 12.56
CA ASP A 92 -13.82 -17.75 12.94
C ASP A 92 -13.18 -18.56 11.81
N ARG A 93 -14.00 -19.35 11.10
CA ARG A 93 -13.53 -20.14 9.94
C ARG A 93 -13.12 -19.23 8.78
N LEU A 94 -13.89 -18.18 8.51
CA LEU A 94 -13.56 -17.20 7.48
C LEU A 94 -12.25 -16.46 7.79
N ASN A 95 -12.07 -16.01 9.03
CA ASN A 95 -10.85 -15.31 9.44
C ASN A 95 -9.62 -16.22 9.33
N SER A 96 -9.76 -17.49 9.75
CA SER A 96 -8.70 -18.49 9.65
C SER A 96 -8.25 -18.77 8.21
N LEU A 97 -9.16 -18.68 7.24
CA LEU A 97 -8.87 -18.87 5.81
C LEU A 97 -8.41 -17.59 5.09
N ALA A 98 -8.79 -16.42 5.62
CA ALA A 98 -8.45 -15.13 5.03
C ALA A 98 -6.94 -14.83 5.14
N ILE A 99 -6.33 -15.11 6.30
CA ILE A 99 -4.89 -14.87 6.54
C ILE A 99 -4.01 -15.53 5.47
N PRO A 100 -4.07 -16.86 5.24
CA PRO A 100 -3.26 -17.51 4.21
C PRO A 100 -3.65 -17.12 2.77
N SER A 101 -4.88 -16.62 2.54
CA SER A 101 -5.29 -16.11 1.22
C SER A 101 -4.68 -14.74 0.92
N ILE A 102 -4.58 -13.87 1.92
CA ILE A 102 -3.93 -12.55 1.81
C ILE A 102 -2.43 -12.76 1.65
N GLU A 103 -1.83 -13.55 2.52
CA GLU A 103 -0.41 -13.87 2.53
C GLU A 103 -0.06 -15.06 1.62
N SER A 104 -0.74 -15.20 0.47
CA SER A 104 -0.63 -16.41 -0.35
C SER A 104 0.79 -16.70 -0.85
N GLN A 105 1.64 -15.68 -1.00
CA GLN A 105 3.04 -15.84 -1.38
C GLN A 105 3.85 -16.51 -0.26
N LEU A 106 3.68 -16.04 0.98
CA LEU A 106 4.28 -16.64 2.17
C LEU A 106 3.70 -18.04 2.43
N ALA A 107 2.38 -18.20 2.30
CA ALA A 107 1.71 -19.48 2.52
C ALA A 107 2.22 -20.57 1.56
N LYS A 108 2.61 -20.22 0.33
CA LYS A 108 3.21 -21.15 -0.64
C LYS A 108 4.63 -21.60 -0.28
N GLN A 109 5.34 -20.82 0.54
CA GLN A 109 6.69 -21.15 1.00
C GLN A 109 6.68 -22.11 2.20
N VAL A 110 5.54 -22.31 2.85
CA VAL A 110 5.43 -23.21 4.01
C VAL A 110 5.30 -24.66 3.54
N HIS A 111 6.15 -25.55 4.07
CA HIS A 111 6.11 -26.97 3.75
C HIS A 111 4.93 -27.66 4.46
N PHE A 112 4.12 -28.38 3.67
CA PHE A 112 2.93 -29.07 4.18
C PHE A 112 3.28 -30.22 5.14
N SER A 113 4.42 -30.88 4.96
CA SER A 113 4.93 -31.92 5.87
C SER A 113 5.07 -31.42 7.29
N ASP A 114 5.57 -30.20 7.45
CA ASP A 114 5.88 -29.62 8.74
C ASP A 114 4.59 -29.28 9.47
N ILE A 115 3.60 -28.72 8.75
CA ILE A 115 2.25 -28.47 9.28
C ILE A 115 1.57 -29.76 9.75
N VAL A 116 1.66 -30.83 8.96
CA VAL A 116 1.05 -32.13 9.31
C VAL A 116 1.72 -32.71 10.55
N SER A 117 3.05 -32.64 10.65
CA SER A 117 3.79 -33.12 11.81
C SER A 117 3.46 -32.31 13.07
N ASP A 118 3.38 -30.97 12.97
CA ASP A 118 3.03 -30.09 14.09
C ASP A 118 1.58 -30.32 14.55
N PHE A 119 0.66 -30.50 13.61
CA PHE A 119 -0.73 -30.84 13.92
C PHE A 119 -0.85 -32.20 14.61
N ALA A 120 -0.14 -33.22 14.12
CA ALA A 120 -0.13 -34.56 14.71
C ALA A 120 0.43 -34.53 16.15
N ASN A 121 1.55 -33.82 16.36
CA ASN A 121 2.15 -33.67 17.68
C ASN A 121 1.20 -32.96 18.66
N LYS A 122 0.62 -31.82 18.27
CA LYS A 122 -0.35 -31.10 19.12
C LYS A 122 -1.57 -31.94 19.49
N LYS A 123 -2.07 -32.74 18.54
CA LYS A 123 -3.23 -33.62 18.77
C LYS A 123 -2.88 -34.78 19.70
N ALA A 124 -1.69 -35.37 19.56
CA ALA A 124 -1.20 -36.42 20.45
C ALA A 124 -1.07 -35.93 21.91
N HIS A 125 -0.58 -34.70 22.11
CA HIS A 125 -0.48 -34.09 23.45
C HIS A 125 -1.85 -33.80 24.08
N GLN A 126 -2.84 -33.40 23.28
CA GLN A 126 -4.21 -33.22 23.77
C GLN A 126 -4.81 -34.54 24.25
N TRP A 127 -4.67 -35.62 23.49
CA TRP A 127 -5.23 -36.93 23.87
C TRP A 127 -4.57 -37.53 25.10
N ALA A 128 -3.26 -37.30 25.29
CA ALA A 128 -2.56 -37.72 26.50
C ALA A 128 -3.04 -36.97 27.75
N PHE A 129 -3.45 -35.70 27.62
CA PHE A 129 -3.97 -34.89 28.73
C PHE A 129 -5.41 -35.23 29.09
N THR A 130 -6.27 -35.58 28.12
CA THR A 130 -7.67 -35.97 28.40
C THR A 130 -7.82 -37.42 28.89
N ALA A 131 -6.78 -38.24 28.75
CA ALA A 131 -6.77 -39.64 29.19
C ALA A 131 -6.22 -39.85 30.62
N MET A 132 -5.82 -38.78 31.30
CA MET A 132 -5.31 -38.76 32.68
C MET A 132 -6.38 -38.16 33.61
#